data_AF-A0A3P7DA31-F1
#
_entry.id   AF-A0A3P7DA31-F1
#
_cell.length_a   1.000
_cell.length_b   1.000
_cell.length_c   1.000
_cell.angle_alpha   90.00
_cell.angle_beta   90.00
_cell.angle_gamma   90.00
#
_symmetry.space_group_name_H-M   'P 1'
#
loop_
_entity.id
_entity.type
_entity.pdbx_description
1 polymer ?
#
loop_
_entity_poly.entity_id
_entity_poly.type
_entity_poly.pdbx_seq_one_letter_code
_entity_poly.pdbx_strand_id
1 'polypeptide(L)'
;MREICRSFQHLPGHPPSNAQWKIPLFLRDRRTLEPTVHWLVENSTAIIDMGNDIVLDRDGRSFVRVRYDSELYHDIIARLHSDANCIPVAARTRLMDDSFTLAEIGNLSYAHALNISVYLRKETAYPPVKMLHAHLDFLVSRLTAHPQFSKFQVRL
;
A
#
# COMPACT_ATOMS: atom_id res chain seq x y z
N MET A 1 7.19 -3.23 -15.74
CA MET A 1 7.07 -3.66 -14.33
C MET A 1 6.45 -5.06 -14.29
N ARG A 2 7.03 -5.98 -13.51
CA ARG A 2 6.49 -7.33 -13.31
C ARG A 2 5.86 -7.39 -11.91
N GLU A 3 4.55 -7.18 -11.83
CA GLU A 3 3.82 -7.37 -10.58
C GLU A 3 3.21 -8.77 -10.56
N ILE A 4 3.77 -9.65 -9.75
CA ILE A 4 3.22 -11.00 -9.52
C ILE A 4 2.12 -10.85 -8.47
N CYS A 5 0.87 -11.02 -8.90
CA CYS A 5 -0.26 -11.16 -7.98
C CYS A 5 -0.13 -12.50 -7.24
N ARG A 6 0.16 -12.46 -5.94
CA ARG A 6 0.08 -13.63 -5.05
C ARG A 6 -1.13 -13.46 -4.14
N SER A 7 -1.98 -14.49 -4.09
CA SER A 7 -3.01 -14.59 -3.07
C SER A 7 -2.35 -14.74 -1.69
N PHE A 8 -2.64 -13.81 -0.77
CA PHE A 8 -2.27 -13.97 0.63
C PHE A 8 -3.56 -14.10 1.43
N GLN A 9 -3.94 -15.34 1.75
CA GLN A 9 -4.89 -15.63 2.81
C GLN A 9 -4.08 -16.08 4.02
N HIS A 10 -3.91 -15.20 5.01
CA HIS A 10 -3.48 -15.64 6.33
C HIS A 10 -4.73 -15.99 7.15
N LEU A 11 -5.32 -17.14 6.87
CA LEU A 11 -6.30 -17.77 7.76
C LEU A 11 -5.63 -19.01 8.37
N PRO A 12 -5.20 -18.97 9.65
CA PRO A 12 -4.63 -20.15 10.29
C PRO A 12 -5.68 -21.28 10.30
N GLY A 13 -5.33 -22.41 9.67
CA GLY A 13 -6.19 -23.60 9.57
C GLY A 13 -6.79 -23.90 8.20
N HIS A 14 -6.65 -23.03 7.19
CA HIS A 14 -7.05 -23.33 5.82
C HIS A 14 -5.90 -23.96 5.01
N PRO A 15 -6.13 -25.08 4.28
CA PRO A 15 -5.14 -25.61 3.36
C PRO A 15 -4.83 -24.58 2.27
N PRO A 16 -3.58 -24.53 1.76
CA PRO A 16 -3.22 -23.64 0.67
C PRO A 16 -4.13 -23.91 -0.52
N SER A 17 -4.87 -22.88 -0.95
CA SER A 17 -5.75 -22.96 -2.10
C SER A 17 -4.99 -22.58 -3.37
N ASN A 18 -5.17 -23.37 -4.43
CA ASN A 18 -4.73 -23.00 -5.78
C ASN A 18 -5.67 -21.99 -6.46
N ALA A 19 -6.65 -21.46 -5.73
CA ALA A 19 -7.57 -20.46 -6.26
C ALA A 19 -6.83 -19.17 -6.63
N GLN A 20 -7.06 -18.70 -7.85
CA GLN A 20 -6.67 -17.39 -8.32
C GLN A 20 -7.95 -16.58 -8.57
N TRP A 21 -7.93 -15.31 -8.19
CA TRP A 21 -9.05 -14.42 -8.42
C TRP A 21 -8.89 -13.66 -9.72
N LYS A 22 -10.01 -13.41 -10.40
CA LYS A 22 -10.09 -12.39 -11.44
C LYS A 22 -10.18 -11.03 -10.76
N ILE A 23 -9.19 -10.18 -10.99
CA ILE A 23 -9.05 -8.91 -10.27
C ILE A 23 -9.31 -7.76 -11.24
N PRO A 24 -10.31 -6.90 -10.98
CA PRO A 24 -10.47 -5.66 -11.74
C PRO A 24 -9.42 -4.64 -11.29
N LEU A 25 -8.61 -4.18 -12.24
CA LEU A 25 -7.67 -3.09 -12.09
C LEU A 25 -8.33 -1.82 -12.61
N PHE A 26 -8.63 -0.88 -11.72
CA PHE A 26 -9.24 0.40 -12.07
C PHE A 26 -8.15 1.38 -12.51
N LEU A 27 -8.28 1.86 -13.74
CA LEU A 27 -7.32 2.70 -14.44
C LEU A 27 -8.06 3.90 -15.06
N ARG A 28 -7.29 4.78 -15.71
CA ARG A 28 -7.85 5.89 -16.48
C ARG A 28 -7.14 6.00 -17.82
N ASP A 29 -7.90 6.30 -18.86
CA ASP A 29 -7.30 6.57 -20.17
C ASP A 29 -6.38 7.80 -20.08
N ARG A 30 -5.19 7.69 -20.66
CA ARG A 30 -4.16 8.74 -20.57
C ARG A 30 -4.59 10.06 -21.21
N ARG A 31 -5.44 10.02 -22.24
CA ARG A 31 -5.85 11.19 -23.03
C ARG A 31 -7.19 11.74 -22.55
N THR A 32 -8.19 10.88 -22.39
CA THR A 32 -9.55 11.30 -22.05
C THR A 32 -9.77 11.39 -20.54
N LEU A 33 -8.90 10.76 -19.74
CA LEU A 33 -9.05 10.59 -18.28
C LEU A 33 -10.29 9.80 -17.86
N GLU A 34 -10.98 9.17 -18.82
CA GLU A 34 -12.15 8.34 -18.56
C GLU A 34 -11.74 7.06 -17.80
N PRO A 35 -12.56 6.61 -16.82
CA PRO A 35 -12.29 5.37 -16.10
C PRO A 35 -12.27 4.17 -17.04
N THR A 36 -11.25 3.32 -16.90
CA THR A 36 -11.13 2.05 -17.61
C THR A 36 -10.87 0.92 -16.62
N VAL A 37 -11.26 -0.31 -16.97
CA VAL A 37 -11.04 -1.49 -16.14
C VAL A 37 -10.30 -2.54 -16.93
N HIS A 38 -9.10 -2.91 -16.47
CA HIS A 38 -8.40 -4.08 -16.96
C HIS A 38 -8.63 -5.25 -16.01
N TRP A 39 -9.13 -6.37 -16.51
CA TRP A 39 -9.23 -7.60 -15.73
C TRP A 39 -7.92 -8.38 -15.75
N LEU A 40 -7.30 -8.57 -14.60
CA LEU A 40 -6.23 -9.54 -14.42
C LEU A 40 -6.87 -10.92 -14.25
N VAL A 41 -6.59 -11.84 -15.18
CA VAL A 41 -7.14 -13.20 -15.19
C VAL A 41 -6.14 -14.21 -14.67
N GLU A 42 -6.60 -15.41 -14.40
CA GLU A 42 -5.79 -16.50 -13.86
C GLU A 42 -4.59 -16.82 -14.77
N ASN A 43 -3.44 -17.07 -14.15
CA ASN A 43 -2.15 -17.40 -14.78
C ASN A 43 -1.65 -16.36 -15.79
N SER A 44 -2.10 -15.10 -15.66
CA SER A 44 -1.68 -14.00 -16.51
C SER A 44 -0.80 -12.99 -15.77
N THR A 45 0.04 -12.30 -16.54
CA THR A 45 0.71 -11.07 -16.12
C THR A 45 0.25 -9.98 -17.07
N ALA A 46 -0.11 -8.83 -16.52
CA ALA A 46 -0.49 -7.67 -17.30
C ALA A 46 0.60 -6.61 -17.25
N ILE A 47 0.82 -5.91 -18.36
CA ILE A 47 1.58 -4.67 -18.40
C ILE A 47 0.55 -3.55 -18.45
N ILE A 48 0.55 -2.69 -17.44
CA ILE A 48 -0.44 -1.65 -17.26
C ILE A 48 0.17 -0.29 -17.56
N ASP A 49 -0.52 0.51 -18.38
CA ASP A 49 -0.24 1.95 -18.51
C ASP A 49 -1.04 2.69 -17.42
N MET A 50 -0.34 3.23 -16.41
CA MET A 50 -0.95 4.05 -15.37
C MET A 50 -1.24 5.49 -15.85
N GLY A 51 -0.86 5.84 -17.09
CA GLY A 51 -1.05 7.15 -17.67
C GLY A 51 -0.37 8.23 -16.83
N ASN A 52 -1.17 9.09 -16.21
CA ASN A 52 -0.69 10.16 -15.32
C ASN A 52 -0.88 9.84 -13.83
N ASP A 53 -1.41 8.65 -13.49
CA ASP A 53 -1.59 8.25 -12.10
C ASP A 53 -0.28 7.76 -11.49
N ILE A 54 -0.05 8.15 -10.24
CA ILE A 54 1.17 7.84 -9.48
C ILE A 54 1.04 6.48 -8.78
N VAL A 55 -0.19 6.06 -8.50
CA VAL A 55 -0.52 4.81 -7.81
C VAL A 55 -1.69 4.13 -8.50
N LEU A 56 -1.68 2.80 -8.46
CA LEU A 56 -2.77 1.98 -8.98
C LEU A 56 -4.04 2.18 -8.13
N ASP A 57 -5.20 2.13 -8.78
CA ASP A 57 -6.50 2.24 -8.13
C ASP A 57 -6.64 3.54 -7.31
N ARG A 58 -6.51 4.66 -8.02
CA ARG A 58 -6.62 6.03 -7.54
C ARG A 58 -7.80 6.29 -6.58
N ASP A 59 -8.92 5.61 -6.81
CA ASP A 59 -10.16 5.80 -6.06
C ASP A 59 -10.37 4.75 -4.96
N GLY A 60 -9.47 3.77 -4.81
CA GLY A 60 -9.56 2.74 -3.77
C GLY A 60 -10.71 1.76 -3.96
N ARG A 61 -11.03 1.39 -5.21
CA ARG A 61 -12.16 0.52 -5.58
C ARG A 61 -11.86 -0.97 -5.53
N SER A 62 -10.59 -1.39 -5.72
CA SER A 62 -10.21 -2.80 -5.76
C SER A 62 -10.16 -3.42 -4.36
N PHE A 63 -10.50 -4.69 -4.22
CA PHE A 63 -10.35 -5.43 -2.96
C PHE A 63 -9.07 -6.28 -2.94
N VAL A 64 -7.92 -5.61 -3.04
CA VAL A 64 -6.57 -6.21 -3.10
C VAL A 64 -5.57 -5.38 -2.29
N ARG A 65 -4.33 -5.82 -2.15
CA ARG A 65 -3.23 -4.99 -1.63
C ARG A 65 -2.18 -4.82 -2.71
N VAL A 66 -1.75 -3.59 -2.95
CA VAL A 66 -0.77 -3.27 -4.00
C VAL A 66 0.61 -3.12 -3.40
N ARG A 67 1.58 -3.85 -3.95
CA ARG A 67 3.00 -3.73 -3.60
C ARG A 67 3.78 -3.26 -4.80
N TYR A 68 4.47 -2.13 -4.64
CA TYR A 68 5.35 -1.58 -5.67
C TYR A 68 6.78 -2.10 -5.52
N ASP A 69 7.60 -1.92 -6.55
CA ASP A 69 9.04 -2.10 -6.41
C ASP A 69 9.69 -0.90 -5.70
N SER A 70 10.96 -1.04 -5.32
CA SER A 70 11.65 0.00 -4.55
C SER A 70 11.78 1.31 -5.30
N GLU A 71 11.98 1.30 -6.61
CA GLU A 71 12.09 2.52 -7.41
C GLU A 71 10.77 3.29 -7.38
N LEU A 72 9.66 2.61 -7.61
CA LEU A 72 8.34 3.23 -7.59
C LEU A 72 7.93 3.69 -6.19
N TYR A 73 8.31 2.97 -5.12
CA TYR A 73 8.13 3.47 -3.75
C TYR A 73 8.89 4.79 -3.52
N HIS A 74 10.13 4.93 -3.99
CA HIS A 74 10.87 6.19 -3.86
C HIS A 74 10.18 7.34 -4.61
N ASP A 75 9.70 7.08 -5.82
CA ASP A 75 8.98 8.07 -6.62
C ASP A 75 7.67 8.50 -5.94
N ILE A 76 6.88 7.56 -5.44
CA ILE A 76 5.63 7.84 -4.70
C ILE A 76 5.92 8.72 -3.48
N ILE A 77 6.95 8.39 -2.70
CA ILE A 77 7.35 9.14 -1.49
C ILE A 77 7.80 10.56 -1.87
N ALA A 78 8.61 10.71 -2.92
CA ALA A 78 9.05 12.01 -3.39
C ALA A 78 7.85 12.89 -3.82
N ARG A 79 6.87 12.32 -4.51
CA ARG A 79 5.63 13.01 -4.91
C ARG A 79 4.82 13.45 -3.69
N LEU A 80 4.60 12.57 -2.72
CA LEU A 80 3.89 12.87 -1.48
C LEU A 80 4.56 13.98 -0.67
N HIS A 81 5.90 14.00 -0.62
CA HIS A 81 6.63 15.07 0.06
C HIS A 81 6.57 16.41 -0.67
N SER A 82 6.55 16.40 -2.00
CA SER A 82 6.43 17.60 -2.83
C SER A 82 5.03 18.20 -2.72
N ASP A 83 4.00 17.39 -2.99
CA ASP A 83 2.59 17.77 -2.95
C ASP A 83 1.73 16.53 -2.69
N ALA A 84 1.22 16.35 -1.47
CA ALA A 84 0.37 15.21 -1.15
C ALA A 84 -0.95 15.20 -1.96
N ASN A 85 -1.43 16.34 -2.44
CA ASN A 85 -2.70 16.42 -3.17
C ASN A 85 -2.62 15.88 -4.61
N CYS A 86 -1.42 15.59 -5.12
CA CYS A 86 -1.27 14.92 -6.42
C CYS A 86 -1.78 13.46 -6.41
N ILE A 87 -1.89 12.85 -5.23
CA ILE A 87 -2.51 11.53 -5.01
C ILE A 87 -3.81 11.75 -4.22
N PRO A 88 -4.98 11.26 -4.65
CA PRO A 88 -6.21 11.47 -3.88
C PRO A 88 -6.20 10.84 -2.49
N VAL A 89 -7.02 11.40 -1.59
CA VAL A 89 -7.13 10.96 -0.18
C VAL A 89 -7.37 9.45 -0.08
N ALA A 90 -8.26 8.87 -0.91
CA ALA A 90 -8.55 7.44 -0.89
C ALA A 90 -7.31 6.59 -1.20
N ALA A 91 -6.58 6.94 -2.26
CA ALA A 91 -5.33 6.28 -2.62
C ALA A 91 -4.22 6.47 -1.58
N ARG A 92 -4.08 7.65 -0.98
CA ARG A 92 -3.11 7.88 0.12
C ARG A 92 -3.43 7.04 1.36
N THR A 93 -4.71 6.92 1.68
CA THR A 93 -5.24 6.09 2.77
C THR A 93 -4.87 4.63 2.52
N ARG A 94 -5.16 4.12 1.32
CA ARG A 94 -4.86 2.75 0.91
C ARG A 94 -3.36 2.47 0.84
N LEU A 95 -2.56 3.40 0.32
CA LEU A 95 -1.10 3.26 0.26
C LEU A 95 -0.52 3.07 1.67
N MET A 96 -1.05 3.79 2.66
CA MET A 96 -0.68 3.61 4.07
C MET A 96 -1.08 2.21 4.57
N ASP A 97 -2.34 1.81 4.37
CA ASP A 97 -2.87 0.50 4.80
C ASP A 97 -2.09 -0.67 4.19
N ASP A 98 -1.91 -0.65 2.86
CA ASP A 98 -1.21 -1.68 2.11
C ASP A 98 0.24 -1.78 2.57
N SER A 99 0.95 -0.66 2.69
CA SER A 99 2.37 -0.67 3.05
C SER A 99 2.62 -1.18 4.47
N PHE A 100 1.82 -0.74 5.45
CA PHE A 100 1.96 -1.24 6.82
C PHE A 100 1.50 -2.70 6.95
N THR A 101 0.37 -3.08 6.35
CA THR A 101 -0.07 -4.49 6.37
C THR A 101 0.98 -5.41 5.74
N LEU A 102 1.56 -5.01 4.59
CA LEU A 102 2.60 -5.79 3.92
C LEU A 102 3.88 -5.86 4.77
N ALA A 103 4.21 -4.81 5.52
CA ALA A 103 5.34 -4.82 6.44
C ALA A 103 5.11 -5.73 7.64
N GLU A 104 3.90 -5.74 8.20
CA GLU A 104 3.50 -6.61 9.31
C GLU A 104 3.67 -8.10 9.00
N ILE A 105 3.38 -8.52 7.76
CA ILE A 105 3.53 -9.91 7.31
C ILE A 105 4.91 -10.22 6.71
N GLY A 106 5.85 -9.27 6.73
CA GLY A 106 7.21 -9.44 6.21
C GLY A 106 7.36 -9.40 4.69
N ASN A 107 6.32 -9.00 3.96
CA ASN A 107 6.34 -8.84 2.50
C ASN A 107 6.86 -7.47 2.04
N LEU A 108 7.04 -6.54 2.96
CA LEU A 108 7.68 -5.24 2.78
C LEU A 108 8.57 -4.94 3.99
N SER A 109 9.67 -4.21 3.81
CA SER A 109 10.43 -3.72 4.98
C SER A 109 9.67 -2.59 5.67
N TYR A 110 9.61 -2.61 7.00
CA TYR A 110 9.08 -1.49 7.79
C TYR A 110 9.78 -0.16 7.46
N ALA A 111 11.02 -0.16 6.98
CA ALA A 111 11.68 1.06 6.52
C ALA A 111 10.90 1.75 5.40
N HIS A 112 10.31 1.01 4.45
CA HIS A 112 9.49 1.60 3.39
C HIS A 112 8.18 2.15 3.95
N ALA A 113 7.47 1.37 4.77
CA ALA A 113 6.19 1.78 5.37
C ALA A 113 6.35 3.03 6.26
N LEU A 114 7.37 3.05 7.12
CA LEU A 114 7.70 4.20 7.96
C LEU A 114 8.17 5.41 7.14
N ASN A 115 8.87 5.21 6.02
CA ASN A 115 9.26 6.32 5.15
C ASN A 115 8.05 6.97 4.45
N ILE A 116 7.07 6.17 4.04
CA ILE A 116 5.78 6.69 3.55
C ILE A 116 5.10 7.52 4.64
N SER A 117 5.07 7.07 5.90
CA SER A 117 4.35 7.81 6.94
C SER A 117 4.91 9.22 7.21
N VAL A 118 6.15 9.52 6.82
CA VAL A 118 6.79 10.83 7.02
C VAL A 118 6.03 11.96 6.31
N TYR A 119 5.39 11.71 5.16
CA TYR A 119 4.64 12.77 4.46
C TYR A 119 3.45 13.28 5.28
N LEU A 120 2.93 12.50 6.24
CA LEU A 120 1.77 12.87 7.05
C LEU A 120 1.98 14.14 7.87
N ARG A 121 3.23 14.60 8.03
CA ARG A 121 3.54 15.94 8.57
C ARG A 121 2.89 17.08 7.79
N LYS A 122 2.52 16.85 6.52
CA LYS A 122 1.85 17.81 5.62
C LYS A 122 0.40 17.40 5.30
N GLU A 123 -0.09 16.30 5.87
CA GLU A 123 -1.43 15.80 5.59
C GLU A 123 -2.49 16.60 6.35
N THR A 124 -3.59 16.91 5.68
CA THR A 124 -4.73 17.63 6.23
C THR A 124 -6.00 16.78 6.25
N ALA A 125 -6.04 15.71 5.46
CA ALA A 125 -7.15 14.78 5.45
C ALA A 125 -7.08 13.81 6.64
N TYR A 126 -8.22 13.60 7.29
CA TYR A 126 -8.33 12.69 8.43
C TYR A 126 -8.05 11.20 8.09
N PRO A 127 -8.52 10.62 6.97
CA PRO A 127 -8.43 9.17 6.75
C PRO A 127 -7.00 8.60 6.75
N PRO A 128 -6.00 9.20 6.07
CA PRO A 128 -4.61 8.69 6.12
C PRO A 128 -4.00 8.75 7.52
N VAL A 129 -4.29 9.80 8.30
CA VAL A 129 -3.81 9.96 9.69
C VAL A 129 -4.42 8.87 10.58
N LYS A 130 -5.74 8.63 10.44
CA LYS A 130 -6.43 7.56 11.17
C LYS A 130 -5.84 6.20 10.84
N MET A 131 -5.53 5.94 9.56
CA MET A 131 -4.93 4.67 9.15
C MET A 131 -3.54 4.47 9.74
N LEU A 132 -2.67 5.49 9.73
CA LEU A 132 -1.38 5.39 10.41
C LEU A 132 -1.56 5.07 11.89
N HIS A 133 -2.46 5.78 12.58
CA HIS A 133 -2.68 5.57 14.00
C HIS A 133 -3.05 4.11 14.32
N ALA A 134 -3.96 3.50 13.54
CA ALA A 134 -4.33 2.10 13.71
C ALA A 134 -3.14 1.14 13.57
N HIS A 135 -2.27 1.34 12.56
CA HIS A 135 -1.08 0.51 12.38
C HIS A 135 -0.01 0.78 13.44
N LEU A 136 0.13 2.02 13.92
CA LEU A 136 1.04 2.33 15.01
C LEU A 136 0.57 1.71 16.33
N ASP A 137 -0.73 1.70 16.61
CA ASP A 137 -1.28 1.03 17.80
C ASP A 137 -0.95 -0.47 17.77
N PHE A 138 -1.15 -1.11 16.62
CA PHE A 138 -0.74 -2.50 16.42
C PHE A 138 0.77 -2.67 16.61
N LEU A 139 1.59 -1.89 15.91
CA LEU A 139 3.05 -1.98 15.97
C LEU A 139 3.58 -1.76 17.40
N VAL A 140 3.09 -0.75 18.12
CA VAL A 140 3.48 -0.45 19.50
C VAL A 140 3.09 -1.59 20.43
N SER A 141 1.90 -2.18 20.27
CA SER A 141 1.49 -3.35 21.07
C SER A 141 2.44 -4.55 20.91
N ARG A 142 3.03 -4.72 19.71
CA ARG A 142 4.02 -5.78 19.44
C ARG A 142 5.39 -5.41 19.95
N LEU A 143 5.79 -4.14 19.80
CA LEU A 143 7.09 -3.65 20.24
C LEU A 143 7.21 -3.71 21.77
N THR A 144 6.19 -3.30 22.52
CA THR A 144 6.21 -3.30 23.99
C THR A 144 6.30 -4.71 24.58
N ALA A 145 5.75 -5.71 23.89
CA ALA A 145 5.86 -7.12 24.25
C ALA A 145 7.22 -7.75 23.86
N HIS A 146 8.04 -7.08 23.05
CA HIS A 146 9.28 -7.64 22.55
C HIS A 146 10.42 -7.53 23.59
N PRO A 147 11.24 -8.57 23.82
CA PRO A 147 12.31 -8.54 24.83
C PRO A 147 13.34 -7.41 24.63
N GLN A 148 13.50 -6.93 23.39
CA GLN A 148 14.42 -5.84 23.04
C GLN A 148 13.73 -4.45 22.99
N PHE A 149 12.52 -4.30 23.53
CA PHE A 149 11.80 -3.02 23.53
C PHE A 149 12.63 -1.85 24.10
N SER A 150 13.50 -2.14 25.06
CA SER A 150 14.41 -1.15 25.66
C SER A 150 15.30 -0.42 24.66
N LYS A 151 15.57 -0.99 23.47
CA LYS A 151 16.32 -0.32 22.40
C LYS A 151 15.53 0.79 21.69
N PHE A 152 14.20 0.78 21.81
CA PHE A 152 13.28 1.71 21.14
C PHE A 152 12.75 2.80 22.08
N GLN A 153 13.15 2.76 23.35
CA GLN A 153 12.84 3.81 24.31
C GLN A 153 13.82 4.96 24.12
N VAL A 154 13.30 6.16 23.85
CA VAL A 154 14.12 7.38 23.90
C VAL A 154 14.45 7.62 25.36
N ARG A 155 15.75 7.65 25.70
CA ARG A 155 16.19 8.17 27.01
C ARG A 155 15.95 9.67 26.98
N LEU A 156 14.91 10.11 27.67
CA LEU A 156 14.66 11.52 27.98
C LEU A 156 15.52 11.92 29.18
#